data_AF-A0A958JTJ9-F1
#
_entry.id   AF-A0A958JTJ9-F1
#
_cell.length_a   1.000
_cell.length_b   1.000
_cell.length_c   1.000
_cell.angle_alpha   90.00
_cell.angle_beta   90.00
_cell.angle_gamma   90.00
#
_symmetry.space_group_name_H-M   'P 1'
#
loop_
_entity.id
_entity.type
_entity.pdbx_description
1 polymer ?
#
loop_
_entity_poly.entity_id
_entity_poly.type
_entity_poly.pdbx_seq_one_letter_code
_entity_poly.pdbx_strand_id
1 'polypeptide(L)' 'MKEFEDNAKYKMLCDSLHQEALAKEREQYIDPKTGAIVFTELFHLKRGTCCGSKCRHCPYDHENVPRRS' A
#
# COMPACT_ATOMS: atom_id res chain seq x y z
N MET A 1 -8.94 17.66 -15.93
CA MET A 1 -7.78 16.99 -16.54
C MET A 1 -6.58 16.92 -15.57
N LYS A 2 -6.14 18.05 -14.98
CA LYS A 2 -5.03 18.11 -14.02
C LYS A 2 -5.13 17.13 -12.84
N GLU A 3 -6.30 17.00 -12.22
CA GLU A 3 -6.51 16.13 -11.05
C GLU A 3 -6.34 14.63 -11.36
N PHE A 4 -6.69 14.19 -12.57
CA PHE A 4 -6.49 12.80 -13.00
C PHE A 4 -5.00 12.47 -13.13
N GLU A 5 -4.21 13.38 -13.71
CA GLU A 5 -2.77 13.24 -13.81
C GLU A 5 -2.11 13.22 -12.42
N ASP A 6 -2.57 14.06 -11.50
CA ASP A 6 -2.04 14.14 -10.13
C ASP A 6 -2.34 12.86 -9.33
N ASN A 7 -3.49 12.23 -9.57
CA ASN A 7 -3.83 10.94 -8.99
C ASN A 7 -3.04 9.78 -9.59
N ALA A 8 -2.82 9.78 -10.91
CA ALA A 8 -2.00 8.79 -11.58
C ALA A 8 -0.54 8.86 -11.11
N LYS A 9 0.05 10.06 -11.05
CA LYS A 9 1.41 10.28 -10.52
C LYS A 9 1.54 9.82 -9.08
N TYR A 10 0.52 10.10 -8.25
CA TYR A 10 0.52 9.67 -6.86
C TYR A 10 0.49 8.15 -6.72
N LYS A 11 -0.34 7.46 -7.51
CA LYS A 11 -0.37 6.00 -7.52
C LYS A 11 1.00 5.43 -7.91
N MET A 12 1.59 5.93 -9.00
CA MET A 12 2.91 5.49 -9.46
C MET A 12 4.00 5.70 -8.39
N LEU A 13 3.93 6.81 -7.65
CA LEU A 13 4.88 7.09 -6.57
C LEU A 13 4.75 6.07 -5.42
N CYS A 14 3.52 5.78 -4.98
CA CYS A 14 3.29 4.74 -3.96
C CYS A 14 3.76 3.36 -4.46
N ASP A 15 3.48 3.03 -5.72
CA ASP A 15 3.93 1.78 -6.34
C ASP A 15 5.48 1.69 -6.34
N SER A 16 6.17 2.79 -6.69
CA SER A 16 7.64 2.85 -6.68
C SER A 16 8.24 2.70 -5.27
N LEU A 17 7.66 3.35 -4.27
CA LEU A 17 8.11 3.26 -2.87
C LEU A 17 7.92 1.84 -2.31
N HIS A 18 6.82 1.19 -2.69
CA HIS A 18 6.58 -0.21 -2.38
C HIS A 18 7.66 -1.12 -2.99
N GLN A 19 7.98 -0.96 -4.28
CA GLN A 19 9.04 -1.74 -4.93
C GLN A 19 10.41 -1.51 -4.28
N GLU A 20 10.76 -0.27 -3.93
CA GLU A 20 12.00 0.03 -3.21
C GLU A 20 12.03 -0.64 -1.83
N ALA A 21 10.91 -0.61 -1.11
CA ALA A 21 10.80 -1.27 0.19
C ALA A 21 11.03 -2.79 0.04
N LEU A 22 10.44 -3.43 -0.98
CA LEU A 22 10.68 -4.85 -1.26
C LEU A 22 12.14 -5.16 -1.61
N ALA A 23 12.76 -4.35 -2.46
CA ALA A 23 14.17 -4.52 -2.83
C ALA A 23 15.11 -4.39 -1.63
N LYS A 24 14.68 -3.70 -0.56
CA LYS A 24 15.39 -3.54 0.71
C LYS A 24 14.85 -4.45 1.81
N GLU A 25 14.00 -5.43 1.49
CA GLU A 25 13.35 -6.36 2.42
C GLU A 25 12.60 -5.67 3.57
N ARG A 26 12.10 -4.46 3.31
CA ARG A 26 11.30 -3.68 4.25
C ARG A 26 9.83 -4.06 4.17
N GLU A 27 9.23 -4.14 5.35
CA GLU A 27 7.82 -4.50 5.55
C GLU A 27 6.87 -3.30 5.43
N GLN A 28 7.42 -2.09 5.29
CA GLN A 28 6.65 -0.85 5.29
C GLN A 28 7.36 0.27 4.52
N TYR A 29 6.57 1.24 4.05
CA TYR A 29 7.04 2.53 3.55
C TYR A 29 6.15 3.67 4.07
N ILE A 30 6.61 4.91 3.94
CA ILE A 30 5.84 6.09 4.34
C ILE A 30 5.12 6.66 3.11
N ASP A 31 3.83 6.88 3.24
CA ASP A 31 3.03 7.57 2.25
C ASP A 31 3.49 9.04 2.13
N PRO A 32 3.96 9.48 0.96
CA PRO A 32 4.54 10.81 0.81
C PRO A 32 3.53 11.95 0.86
N LYS A 33 2.22 11.67 0.69
CA LYS A 33 1.17 12.70 0.80
C LYS A 33 0.55 12.74 2.19
N THR A 34 0.33 11.57 2.80
CA THR A 34 -0.40 11.49 4.08
C THR A 34 0.50 11.32 5.30
N GLY A 35 1.77 10.91 5.11
CA GLY A 35 2.69 10.57 6.19
C GLY A 35 2.36 9.24 6.88
N ALA A 36 1.35 8.51 6.42
CA ALA A 36 0.94 7.24 7.00
C ALA A 36 1.96 6.12 6.73
N ILE A 37 2.08 5.18 7.66
CA ILE A 37 2.82 3.93 7.45
C ILE A 37 1.94 3.01 6.60
N VAL A 38 2.50 2.51 5.50
CA VAL A 38 1.84 1.56 4.60
C VAL A 38 2.64 0.27 4.58
N PHE A 39 1.99 -0.84 4.95
CA PHE A 39 2.60 -2.16 4.91
C PHE A 39 2.72 -2.68 3.48
N THR A 40 3.87 -3.30 3.17
CA THR A 40 4.16 -3.93 1.87
C THR A 40 3.51 -5.31 1.77
N GLU A 41 3.42 -5.85 0.56
CA GLU A 41 3.00 -7.25 0.34
C GLU A 41 3.88 -8.25 1.12
N LEU A 42 5.18 -7.98 1.28
CA LEU A 42 6.09 -8.83 2.07
C LEU A 42 5.61 -8.97 3.52
N PHE A 43 5.19 -7.87 4.16
CA PHE A 43 4.60 -7.92 5.50
C PHE A 43 3.36 -8.82 5.54
N HIS A 44 2.49 -8.70 4.54
CA HIS A 44 1.25 -9.47 4.48
C HIS A 44 1.52 -10.95 4.25
N LEU A 45 2.46 -11.29 3.36
CA LEU A 45 2.88 -12.67 3.10
C LEU A 45 3.49 -13.31 4.36
N LYS A 46 4.32 -12.57 5.11
CA LYS A 46 4.88 -13.03 6.40
C LYS A 46 3.80 -13.19 7.48
N ARG A 47 2.84 -12.27 7.53
CA ARG A 47 1.71 -12.31 8.48
C ARG A 47 0.71 -13.43 8.14
N GLY A 48 0.56 -13.77 6.87
CA GLY A 48 -0.36 -14.79 6.37
C GLY A 48 -1.82 -14.36 6.25
N THR A 49 -2.15 -13.08 6.44
CA THR A 49 -3.54 -12.57 6.35
C THR A 49 -3.62 -11.06 6.12
N CYS A 50 -4.74 -10.57 5.60
CA CYS A 50 -5.04 -9.14 5.49
C CYS A 50 -5.05 -8.44 6.87
N CYS A 51 -4.47 -7.24 6.95
CA CYS A 51 -4.44 -6.45 8.19
C CYS A 51 -5.71 -5.63 8.46
N GLY A 52 -6.63 -5.51 7.50
CA GLY A 52 -7.87 -4.74 7.62
C GLY A 52 -7.72 -3.21 7.41
N SER A 53 -6.51 -2.70 7.22
CA SER A 53 -6.23 -1.25 7.07
C SER A 53 -6.30 -0.73 5.63
N LYS A 54 -6.84 -1.52 4.69
CA LYS A 54 -6.96 -1.14 3.27
C LYS A 54 -5.62 -0.72 2.64
N CYS A 55 -4.54 -1.46 2.93
CA CYS A 55 -3.22 -1.23 2.34
C CYS A 55 -3.25 -1.38 0.81
N ARG A 56 -2.52 -0.52 0.10
CA ARG A 56 -2.55 -0.43 -1.37
C ARG A 56 -2.11 -1.70 -2.10
N HIS A 57 -1.23 -2.49 -1.47
CA HIS A 57 -0.60 -3.68 -2.06
C HIS A 57 -0.96 -4.95 -1.27
N CYS A 58 -2.22 -5.05 -0.82
CA CYS A 58 -2.68 -6.22 -0.08
C CYS A 58 -2.83 -7.42 -1.03
N PRO A 59 -2.14 -8.55 -0.81
CA PRO A 59 -2.25 -9.73 -1.66
C PRO A 59 -3.49 -10.59 -1.37
N TYR A 60 -4.30 -10.21 -0.36
CA TYR A 60 -5.46 -10.96 0.11
C TYR A 60 -6.79 -10.25 -0.21
N ASP A 61 -6.86 -9.50 -1.32
CA ASP A 61 -8.07 -8.85 -1.83
C ASP A 61 -8.88 -8.06 -0.78
N HIS A 62 -8.18 -7.47 0.19
CA HIS A 62 -8.77 -6.71 1.29
C HIS A 62 -9.83 -7.49 2.11
N GLU A 63 -9.69 -8.82 2.25
CA GLU A 63 -10.66 -9.70 2.93
C GLU A 63 -11.10 -9.20 4.33
N ASN A 64 -10.18 -8.62 5.10
CA ASN A 64 -10.42 -8.16 6.47
C ASN A 64 -10.76 -6.67 6.57
N VAL A 65 -10.91 -5.98 5.44
CA VAL A 65 -11.32 -4.57 5.44
C VAL A 65 -12.83 -4.50 5.66
N PRO A 66 -13.31 -3.80 6.71
CA PRO A 66 -14.75 -3.70 6.96
C PRO A 66 -15.49 -3.13 5.75
N ARG A 67 -16.51 -3.85 5.29
CA ARG A 67 -17.47 -3.29 4.32
C ARG A 67 -18.27 -2.23 5.06
N ARG A 68 -18.11 -0.96 4.68
CA ARG A 68 -18.94 0.12 5.22
C ARG A 68 -20.37 -0.12 4.72
N SER A 69 -21.29 -0.42 5.64
CA SER A 69 -22.74 -0.50 5.44
C SER A 69 -23.38 0.88 5.39
#